data_AF-A0A4Q3JFE5-F1
#
_entry.id   AF-A0A4Q3JFE5-F1
#
_cell.length_a   1.000
_cell.length_b   1.000
_cell.length_c   1.000
_cell.angle_alpha   90.00
_cell.angle_beta   90.00
_cell.angle_gamma   90.00
#
_symmetry.space_group_name_H-M   'P 1'
#
loop_
_entity.id
_entity.type
_entity.pdbx_description
1 polymer ?
#
loop_
_entity_poly.entity_id
_entity_poly.type
_entity_poly.pdbx_seq_one_letter_code
_entity_poly.pdbx_strand_id
1 'polypeptide(L)'
;RVPVFAHLEGICHTYLDASADPQMAVDVTVNAKMRRTGICGATETLLIHERLLPAVGMSVINALLDRGCEIRGDERIQALVPSAKAATEQDWHTEHEDAIISVRVVKDVGEAIAHINTYSSHHTEAIIGEDKAAVARFFAEIDSAILMHNASTQFADGGEFGFGGEIGIATGKFHARGPVGVEQLTTFKYLIRGSGQTRP
;
A
#
# COMPACT_ATOMS: atom_id res chain seq x y z
N ARG A 1 28.79 0.48 -12.72
CA ARG A 1 27.61 0.05 -11.92
C ARG A 1 26.54 -0.40 -12.89
N VAL A 2 25.88 -1.53 -12.63
CA VAL A 2 24.77 -2.05 -13.46
C VAL A 2 23.46 -1.51 -12.87
N PRO A 3 22.55 -0.90 -13.66
CA PRO A 3 21.22 -0.55 -13.18
C PRO A 3 20.43 -1.80 -12.78
N VAL A 4 19.71 -1.76 -11.67
CA VAL A 4 18.97 -2.90 -11.12
C VAL A 4 17.52 -2.51 -10.91
N PHE A 5 16.58 -3.34 -11.40
CA PHE A 5 15.19 -3.31 -10.95
C PHE A 5 15.08 -4.17 -9.70
N ALA A 6 14.60 -3.58 -8.61
CA ALA A 6 14.36 -4.28 -7.37
C ALA A 6 13.30 -3.55 -6.54
N HIS A 7 12.68 -4.29 -5.64
CA HIS A 7 12.14 -3.77 -4.40
C HIS A 7 12.87 -4.53 -3.27
N LEU A 8 13.14 -3.86 -2.15
CA LEU A 8 13.82 -4.48 -1.01
C LEU A 8 12.80 -5.12 -0.07
N GLU A 9 11.73 -4.37 0.24
CA GLU A 9 10.69 -4.72 1.19
C GLU A 9 9.33 -4.25 0.64
N GLY A 10 8.25 -4.81 1.17
CA GLY A 10 6.85 -4.57 0.82
C GLY A 10 6.02 -4.00 1.98
N ILE A 11 6.55 -3.01 2.71
CA ILE A 11 5.79 -2.31 3.77
C ILE A 11 4.67 -1.47 3.12
N CYS A 12 3.48 -2.06 3.01
CA CYS A 12 2.29 -1.47 2.40
C CYS A 12 1.26 -1.05 3.46
N HIS A 13 0.53 0.04 3.20
CA HIS A 13 -0.48 0.58 4.10
C HIS A 13 -1.88 0.56 3.49
N THR A 14 -2.87 0.36 4.35
CA THR A 14 -4.28 0.68 4.05
C THR A 14 -4.75 1.76 5.04
N TYR A 15 -5.20 2.90 4.53
CA TYR A 15 -5.81 3.97 5.31
C TYR A 15 -7.34 3.94 5.18
N LEU A 16 -8.03 3.88 6.31
CA LEU A 16 -9.48 4.02 6.40
C LEU A 16 -9.84 5.46 6.71
N ASP A 17 -10.37 6.16 5.73
CA ASP A 17 -10.87 7.52 5.89
C ASP A 17 -12.19 7.56 6.67
N ALA A 18 -12.52 8.69 7.29
CA ALA A 18 -13.80 8.85 8.00
C ALA A 18 -15.03 8.68 7.11
N SER A 19 -14.88 8.81 5.79
CA SER A 19 -15.93 8.59 4.80
C SER A 19 -16.03 7.16 4.28
N ALA A 20 -15.24 6.21 4.79
CA ALA A 20 -15.24 4.83 4.34
C ALA A 20 -16.60 4.16 4.51
N ASP A 21 -17.06 3.47 3.45
CA ASP A 21 -18.19 2.55 3.56
C ASP A 21 -17.82 1.40 4.53
N PRO A 22 -18.68 1.10 5.53
CA PRO A 22 -18.39 0.10 6.53
C PRO A 22 -18.05 -1.29 5.99
N GLN A 23 -18.82 -1.76 5.00
CA GLN A 23 -18.69 -3.12 4.49
C GLN A 23 -17.44 -3.23 3.61
N MET A 24 -17.23 -2.24 2.74
CA MET A 24 -16.04 -2.16 1.89
C MET A 24 -14.75 -2.07 2.73
N ALA A 25 -14.74 -1.30 3.81
CA ALA A 25 -13.59 -1.21 4.70
C ALA A 25 -13.19 -2.57 5.27
N VAL A 26 -14.17 -3.39 5.68
CA VAL A 26 -13.93 -4.76 6.17
C VAL A 26 -13.43 -5.64 5.03
N ASP A 27 -14.18 -5.75 3.94
CA ASP A 27 -13.89 -6.71 2.87
C ASP A 27 -12.54 -6.43 2.20
N VAL A 28 -12.26 -5.16 1.90
CA VAL A 28 -11.02 -4.77 1.23
C VAL A 28 -9.81 -4.91 2.16
N THR A 29 -9.89 -4.45 3.42
CA THR A 29 -8.75 -4.53 4.35
C THR A 29 -8.41 -5.98 4.70
N VAL A 30 -9.44 -6.80 4.95
CA VAL A 30 -9.25 -8.23 5.22
C VAL A 30 -8.65 -8.92 4.00
N ASN A 31 -9.08 -8.60 2.79
CA ASN A 31 -8.47 -9.12 1.57
C ASN A 31 -6.99 -8.68 1.46
N ALA A 32 -6.72 -7.39 1.70
CA ALA A 32 -5.40 -6.79 1.57
C ALA A 32 -4.36 -7.44 2.50
N LYS A 33 -4.75 -7.83 3.72
CA LYS A 33 -3.86 -8.56 4.64
C LYS A 33 -3.91 -10.08 4.48
N MET A 34 -5.12 -10.67 4.47
CA MET A 34 -5.32 -12.09 4.76
C MET A 34 -5.50 -12.98 3.54
N ARG A 35 -5.61 -12.44 2.31
CA ARG A 35 -5.73 -13.28 1.11
C ARG A 35 -4.46 -14.11 0.90
N ARG A 36 -3.30 -13.46 0.98
CA ARG A 36 -1.97 -14.08 0.93
C ARG A 36 -1.01 -13.21 1.75
N THR A 37 -0.52 -13.75 2.85
CA THR A 37 0.27 -12.98 3.84
C THR A 37 1.75 -12.90 3.47
N GLY A 38 2.31 -13.95 2.85
CA GLY A 38 3.73 -14.01 2.45
C GLY A 38 4.02 -13.42 1.07
N ILE A 39 3.43 -12.27 0.73
CA ILE A 39 3.77 -11.51 -0.47
C ILE A 39 4.00 -10.03 -0.14
N CYS A 40 4.86 -9.37 -0.90
CA CYS A 40 5.21 -7.97 -0.71
C CYS A 40 4.07 -6.96 -0.94
N GLY A 41 2.96 -7.39 -1.53
CA GLY A 41 1.75 -6.57 -1.72
C GLY A 41 0.75 -6.68 -0.57
N ALA A 42 1.02 -7.47 0.47
CA ALA A 42 0.13 -7.57 1.63
C ALA A 42 0.16 -6.28 2.46
N THR A 43 -0.98 -5.85 3.00
CA THR A 43 -1.02 -4.68 3.89
C THR A 43 -0.35 -5.01 5.22
N GLU A 44 0.75 -4.35 5.56
CA GLU A 44 1.48 -4.55 6.81
C GLU A 44 1.02 -3.59 7.92
N THR A 45 0.55 -2.40 7.53
CA THR A 45 0.04 -1.39 8.46
C THR A 45 -1.36 -0.89 8.08
N LEU A 46 -2.29 -0.95 9.04
CA LEU A 46 -3.63 -0.37 8.96
C LEU A 46 -3.67 0.98 9.69
N LEU A 47 -4.01 2.04 8.96
CA LEU A 47 -4.21 3.37 9.51
C LEU A 47 -5.71 3.66 9.57
N ILE A 48 -6.23 4.02 10.75
CA ILE A 48 -7.67 4.22 10.94
C ILE A 48 -7.92 5.67 11.34
N HIS A 49 -8.74 6.40 10.58
CA HIS A 49 -9.19 7.72 11.01
C HIS A 49 -9.92 7.60 12.36
N GLU A 50 -9.56 8.44 13.33
CA GLU A 50 -10.07 8.39 14.69
C GLU A 50 -11.59 8.40 14.86
N ARG A 51 -12.33 9.05 13.95
CA ARG A 51 -13.79 9.11 13.96
C ARG A 51 -14.42 7.78 13.56
N LEU A 52 -13.69 6.99 12.77
CA LEU A 52 -14.13 5.71 12.25
C LEU A 52 -13.85 4.56 13.24
N LEU A 53 -12.86 4.74 14.12
CA LEU A 53 -12.39 3.72 15.05
C LEU A 53 -13.52 3.03 15.85
N PRO A 54 -14.43 3.74 16.55
CA PRO A 54 -15.36 3.08 17.47
C PRO A 54 -16.37 2.12 16.81
N ALA A 55 -16.60 2.25 15.50
CA ALA A 55 -17.58 1.46 14.77
C ALA A 55 -16.91 0.61 13.67
N VAL A 56 -16.64 1.22 12.51
CA VAL A 56 -16.11 0.48 11.37
C VAL A 56 -14.68 0.01 11.64
N GLY A 57 -13.84 0.82 12.30
CA GLY A 57 -12.48 0.40 12.67
C GLY A 57 -12.46 -0.87 13.52
N MET A 58 -13.31 -0.94 14.54
CA MET A 58 -13.48 -2.16 15.35
C MET A 58 -14.03 -3.34 14.55
N SER A 59 -14.92 -3.09 13.58
CA SER A 59 -15.44 -4.16 12.70
C SER A 59 -14.34 -4.78 11.83
N VAL A 60 -13.44 -3.94 11.31
CA VAL A 60 -12.25 -4.38 10.55
C VAL A 60 -11.30 -5.18 11.45
N ILE A 61 -10.98 -4.66 12.64
CA ILE A 61 -10.08 -5.33 13.58
C ILE A 61 -10.63 -6.70 14.01
N ASN A 62 -11.93 -6.77 14.34
CA ASN A 62 -12.56 -8.03 14.72
C ASN A 62 -12.54 -9.04 13.56
N ALA A 63 -12.82 -8.60 12.33
CA ALA A 63 -12.76 -9.48 11.15
C ALA A 63 -11.35 -10.02 10.86
N LEU A 64 -10.30 -9.23 11.15
CA LEU A 64 -8.91 -9.67 11.07
C LEU A 64 -8.58 -10.70 12.17
N LEU A 65 -8.99 -10.43 13.42
CA LEU A 65 -8.83 -11.35 14.56
C LEU A 65 -9.55 -12.69 14.33
N ASP A 66 -10.77 -12.67 13.80
CA ASP A 66 -11.56 -13.86 13.50
C ASP A 66 -10.89 -14.75 12.44
N ARG A 67 -10.02 -14.18 11.59
CA ARG A 67 -9.20 -14.90 10.63
C ARG A 67 -7.82 -15.30 11.17
N GLY A 68 -7.57 -15.09 12.46
CA GLY A 68 -6.31 -15.43 13.12
C GLY A 68 -5.19 -14.43 12.92
N CYS A 69 -5.48 -13.19 12.50
CA CYS A 69 -4.46 -12.15 12.40
C CYS A 69 -4.06 -11.64 13.80
N GLU A 70 -2.77 -11.62 14.09
CA GLU A 70 -2.22 -10.91 15.24
C GLU A 70 -2.29 -9.40 14.99
N ILE A 71 -2.83 -8.66 15.98
CA ILE A 71 -2.92 -7.20 15.94
C ILE A 71 -1.83 -6.62 16.83
N ARG A 72 -1.00 -5.73 16.26
CA ARG A 72 -0.05 -4.89 17.00
C ARG A 72 -0.55 -3.46 16.97
N GLY A 73 -1.06 -2.96 18.08
CA GLY A 73 -1.79 -1.71 18.14
C GLY A 73 -1.08 -0.62 18.94
N ASP A 74 -1.34 0.64 18.58
CA ASP A 74 -1.07 1.77 19.46
C ASP A 74 -1.89 1.70 20.77
N GLU A 75 -1.69 2.67 21.67
CA GLU A 75 -2.37 2.74 22.97
C GLU A 75 -3.91 2.79 22.84
N ARG A 76 -4.44 3.42 21.78
CA ARG A 76 -5.89 3.51 21.55
C ARG A 76 -6.45 2.16 21.12
N ILE A 77 -5.71 1.43 20.29
CA ILE A 77 -6.09 0.06 19.90
C ILE A 77 -6.02 -0.89 21.09
N GLN A 78 -4.95 -0.84 21.89
CA GLN A 78 -4.80 -1.68 23.08
C GLN A 78 -5.93 -1.46 24.11
N ALA A 79 -6.39 -0.22 24.27
CA ALA A 79 -7.50 0.09 25.15
C ALA A 79 -8.84 -0.56 24.71
N LEU A 80 -9.00 -0.80 23.40
CA LEU A 80 -10.24 -1.35 22.81
C LEU A 80 -10.15 -2.86 22.53
N VAL A 81 -8.94 -3.38 22.35
CA VAL A 81 -8.67 -4.75 21.90
C VAL A 81 -7.71 -5.41 22.90
N PRO A 82 -8.21 -6.07 23.95
CA PRO A 82 -7.36 -6.65 25.01
C PRO A 82 -6.36 -7.71 24.53
N SER A 83 -6.61 -8.34 23.38
CA SER A 83 -5.71 -9.31 22.75
C SER A 83 -4.64 -8.68 21.86
N ALA A 84 -4.71 -7.38 21.59
CA ALA A 84 -3.71 -6.69 20.78
C ALA A 84 -2.38 -6.58 21.55
N LYS A 85 -1.27 -6.84 20.86
CA LYS A 85 0.05 -6.53 21.39
C LYS A 85 0.34 -5.05 21.22
N ALA A 86 1.24 -4.52 22.03
CA ALA A 86 1.73 -3.17 21.83
C ALA A 86 2.58 -3.07 20.55
N ALA A 87 2.21 -2.17 19.65
CA ALA A 87 3.07 -1.79 18.54
C ALA A 87 4.27 -0.98 19.07
N THR A 88 5.44 -1.31 18.56
CA THR A 88 6.71 -0.62 18.79
C THR A 88 7.09 0.18 17.55
N GLU A 89 8.08 1.06 17.67
CA GLU A 89 8.59 1.80 16.51
C GLU A 89 9.09 0.87 15.39
N GLN A 90 9.64 -0.30 15.77
CA GLN A 90 10.12 -1.28 14.80
C GLN A 90 9.00 -1.89 13.98
N ASP A 91 7.79 -2.03 14.55
CA ASP A 91 6.66 -2.63 13.85
C ASP A 91 6.22 -1.80 12.63
N TRP A 92 6.36 -0.46 12.68
CA TRP A 92 6.09 0.41 11.54
C TRP A 92 7.10 0.24 10.41
N HIS A 93 8.31 -0.23 10.72
CA HIS A 93 9.39 -0.51 9.76
C HIS A 93 9.49 -1.99 9.36
N THR A 94 8.53 -2.83 9.76
CA THR A 94 8.63 -4.28 9.55
C THR A 94 7.64 -4.76 8.50
N GLU A 95 8.15 -5.43 7.48
CA GLU A 95 7.36 -6.34 6.65
C GLU A 95 7.25 -7.68 7.37
N HIS A 96 6.04 -8.07 7.80
CA HIS A 96 5.87 -9.27 8.62
C HIS A 96 5.80 -10.56 7.79
N GLU A 97 5.33 -10.49 6.54
CA GLU A 97 5.08 -11.63 5.64
C GLU A 97 4.22 -12.77 6.26
N ASP A 98 3.46 -12.45 7.31
CA ASP A 98 2.66 -13.38 8.10
C ASP A 98 1.30 -12.77 8.44
N ALA A 99 0.42 -13.51 9.11
CA ALA A 99 -0.86 -13.04 9.65
C ALA A 99 -0.65 -12.11 10.86
N ILE A 100 0.12 -11.04 10.67
CA ILE A 100 0.44 -10.01 11.65
C ILE A 100 0.21 -8.66 10.98
N ILE A 101 -0.46 -7.73 11.66
CA ILE A 101 -0.69 -6.38 11.15
C ILE A 101 -0.51 -5.35 12.25
N SER A 102 0.18 -4.27 11.91
CA SER A 102 0.35 -3.10 12.75
C SER A 102 -0.84 -2.15 12.56
N VAL A 103 -1.41 -1.61 13.63
CA VAL A 103 -2.62 -0.79 13.60
C VAL A 103 -2.40 0.51 14.36
N ARG A 104 -2.61 1.62 13.67
CA ARG A 104 -2.48 2.96 14.26
C ARG A 104 -3.72 3.79 13.99
N VAL A 105 -4.14 4.53 15.00
CA VAL A 105 -5.20 5.52 14.86
C VAL A 105 -4.57 6.85 14.48
N VAL A 106 -5.11 7.48 13.44
CA VAL A 106 -4.65 8.77 12.93
C VAL A 106 -5.78 9.79 12.98
N LYS A 107 -5.45 11.05 13.15
CA LYS A 107 -6.44 12.14 13.25
C LYS A 107 -7.17 12.36 11.93
N ASP A 108 -6.45 12.35 10.82
CA ASP A 108 -6.96 12.66 9.48
C ASP A 108 -6.02 12.11 8.39
N VAL A 109 -6.39 12.34 7.12
CA VAL A 109 -5.60 11.93 5.94
C VAL A 109 -4.20 12.54 5.93
N GLY A 110 -3.99 13.71 6.51
CA GLY A 110 -2.68 14.35 6.56
C GLY A 110 -1.72 13.60 7.48
N GLU A 111 -2.18 13.14 8.63
CA GLU A 111 -1.38 12.27 9.51
C GLU A 111 -1.16 10.89 8.88
N ALA A 112 -2.14 10.34 8.16
CA ALA A 112 -1.97 9.10 7.40
C ALA A 112 -0.85 9.23 6.35
N ILE A 113 -0.87 10.29 5.55
CA ILE A 113 0.16 10.60 4.54
C ILE A 113 1.53 10.76 5.21
N ALA A 114 1.60 11.47 6.34
CA ALA A 114 2.85 11.66 7.05
C ALA A 114 3.43 10.34 7.56
N HIS A 115 2.58 9.44 8.08
CA HIS A 115 2.99 8.10 8.49
C HIS A 115 3.51 7.29 7.30
N ILE A 116 2.73 7.22 6.22
CA ILE A 116 3.10 6.46 5.01
C ILE A 116 4.42 6.98 4.44
N ASN A 117 4.60 8.29 4.28
CA ASN A 117 5.87 8.84 3.76
C ASN A 117 7.07 8.61 4.68
N THR A 118 6.85 8.28 5.95
CA THR A 118 7.92 7.94 6.90
C THR A 118 8.31 6.46 6.84
N TYR A 119 7.31 5.57 6.71
CA TYR A 119 7.49 4.13 6.95
C TYR A 119 7.32 3.25 5.72
N SER A 120 6.71 3.77 4.64
CA SER A 120 6.48 3.04 3.40
C SER A 120 7.79 2.61 2.74
N SER A 121 7.76 1.41 2.16
CA SER A 121 8.77 0.92 1.22
C SER A 121 8.63 1.50 -0.20
N HIS A 122 7.69 2.43 -0.39
CA HIS A 122 7.24 3.00 -1.65
C HIS A 122 6.64 1.96 -2.61
N HIS A 123 6.08 0.88 -2.08
CA HIS A 123 5.50 -0.22 -2.86
C HIS A 123 4.03 0.05 -3.25
N THR A 124 3.10 -0.16 -2.33
CA THR A 124 1.66 -0.01 -2.60
C THR A 124 0.94 0.56 -1.39
N GLU A 125 0.15 1.61 -1.60
CA GLU A 125 -0.63 2.25 -0.54
C GLU A 125 -2.08 2.38 -0.98
N ALA A 126 -3.01 2.12 -0.06
CA ALA A 126 -4.44 2.18 -0.32
C ALA A 126 -5.14 3.19 0.59
N ILE A 127 -6.12 3.91 0.03
CA ILE A 127 -7.12 4.66 0.79
C ILE A 127 -8.50 4.06 0.53
N ILE A 128 -9.27 3.86 1.61
CA ILE A 128 -10.67 3.46 1.57
C ILE A 128 -11.51 4.63 2.09
N GLY A 129 -12.39 5.17 1.24
CA GLY A 129 -13.13 6.40 1.54
C GLY A 129 -13.82 7.00 0.32
N GLU A 130 -14.84 7.84 0.54
CA GLU A 130 -15.59 8.53 -0.51
C GLU A 130 -15.31 10.05 -0.57
N ASP A 131 -14.58 10.59 0.42
CA ASP A 131 -14.16 11.99 0.41
C ASP A 131 -13.12 12.22 -0.70
N LYS A 132 -13.60 12.81 -1.80
CA LYS A 132 -12.79 13.16 -2.97
C LYS A 132 -11.59 14.04 -2.63
N ALA A 133 -11.70 14.92 -1.64
CA ALA A 133 -10.59 15.78 -1.25
C ALA A 133 -9.50 14.96 -0.53
N ALA A 134 -9.90 14.05 0.36
CA ALA A 134 -8.96 13.14 1.02
C ALA A 134 -8.27 12.22 0.01
N VAL A 135 -9.02 11.62 -0.92
CA VAL A 135 -8.48 10.74 -1.97
C VAL A 135 -7.52 11.49 -2.89
N ALA A 136 -7.91 12.67 -3.39
CA ALA A 136 -7.04 13.48 -4.25
C ALA A 136 -5.74 13.86 -3.53
N ARG A 137 -5.82 14.18 -2.24
CA ARG A 137 -4.65 14.52 -1.43
C ARG A 137 -3.74 13.32 -1.20
N PHE A 138 -4.30 12.16 -0.87
CA PHE A 138 -3.59 10.89 -0.73
C PHE A 138 -2.80 10.56 -2.01
N PHE A 139 -3.46 10.68 -3.17
CA PHE A 139 -2.85 10.39 -4.47
C PHE A 139 -1.79 11.41 -4.90
N ALA A 140 -1.88 12.64 -4.42
CA ALA A 140 -0.95 13.71 -4.77
C ALA A 140 0.31 13.75 -3.87
N GLU A 141 0.18 13.37 -2.60
CA GLU A 141 1.22 13.59 -1.57
C GLU A 141 2.00 12.31 -1.21
N ILE A 142 1.57 11.13 -1.65
CA ILE A 142 2.27 9.86 -1.41
C ILE A 142 3.03 9.44 -2.68
N ASP A 143 4.29 9.09 -2.50
CA ASP A 143 5.20 8.72 -3.58
C ASP A 143 5.52 7.22 -3.55
N SER A 144 4.51 6.39 -3.74
CA SER A 144 4.65 4.94 -3.90
C SER A 144 4.51 4.54 -5.37
N ALA A 145 4.98 3.34 -5.71
CA ALA A 145 4.87 2.82 -7.08
C ALA A 145 3.41 2.65 -7.51
N ILE A 146 2.54 2.30 -6.57
CA ILE A 146 1.13 2.01 -6.81
C ILE A 146 0.29 2.68 -5.71
N LEU A 147 -0.74 3.41 -6.10
CA LEU A 147 -1.74 3.99 -5.20
C LEU A 147 -3.11 3.44 -5.55
N MET A 148 -3.82 2.96 -4.53
CA MET A 148 -5.13 2.34 -4.67
C MET A 148 -6.20 3.19 -3.99
N HIS A 149 -7.36 3.30 -4.62
CA HIS A 149 -8.56 3.89 -4.02
C HIS A 149 -9.64 2.81 -3.99
N ASN A 150 -10.17 2.51 -2.80
CA ASN A 150 -11.23 1.52 -2.59
C ASN A 150 -10.91 0.13 -3.17
N ALA A 151 -9.62 -0.25 -3.17
CA ALA A 151 -9.14 -1.52 -3.70
C ALA A 151 -8.03 -2.11 -2.81
N SER A 152 -7.93 -3.44 -2.83
CA SER A 152 -6.93 -4.19 -2.06
C SER A 152 -5.52 -3.91 -2.57
N THR A 153 -4.54 -3.79 -1.66
CA THR A 153 -3.12 -3.67 -2.04
C THR A 153 -2.63 -4.89 -2.81
N GLN A 154 -3.27 -6.06 -2.65
CA GLN A 154 -2.88 -7.29 -3.36
C GLN A 154 -3.25 -7.30 -4.85
N PHE A 155 -3.90 -6.26 -5.38
CA PHE A 155 -4.02 -6.05 -6.82
C PHE A 155 -2.73 -5.53 -7.46
N ALA A 156 -1.71 -5.17 -6.67
CA ALA A 156 -0.38 -4.83 -7.14
C ALA A 156 0.33 -6.07 -7.71
N ASP A 157 -0.04 -6.44 -8.93
CA ASP A 157 0.43 -7.62 -9.65
C ASP A 157 0.27 -7.38 -11.16
N GLY A 158 1.29 -7.73 -11.95
CA GLY A 158 1.29 -7.53 -13.39
C GLY A 158 0.18 -8.29 -14.13
N GLY A 159 -0.22 -9.47 -13.65
CA GLY A 159 -1.36 -10.21 -14.19
C GLY A 159 -2.67 -9.45 -13.99
N GLU A 160 -2.92 -8.98 -12.77
CA GLU A 160 -4.09 -8.16 -12.43
C GLU A 160 -4.10 -6.81 -13.17
N PHE A 161 -2.93 -6.24 -13.45
CA PHE A 161 -2.78 -5.00 -14.24
C PHE A 161 -2.91 -5.24 -15.76
N GLY A 162 -3.11 -6.49 -16.19
CA GLY A 162 -3.31 -6.83 -17.60
C GLY A 162 -2.02 -6.96 -18.41
N PHE A 163 -0.85 -7.06 -17.76
CA PHE A 163 0.44 -7.25 -18.44
C PHE A 163 0.65 -8.72 -18.85
N GLY A 164 -0.25 -9.62 -18.42
CA GLY A 164 -0.19 -11.06 -18.64
C GLY A 164 0.78 -11.76 -17.68
N GLY A 165 1.93 -11.15 -17.41
CA GLY A 165 2.87 -11.58 -16.38
C GLY A 165 3.92 -10.51 -16.09
N GLU A 166 4.64 -10.71 -15.00
CA GLU A 166 5.72 -9.82 -14.55
C GLU A 166 6.96 -10.63 -14.16
N ILE A 167 8.13 -9.98 -14.18
CA ILE A 167 9.34 -10.50 -13.54
C ILE A 167 9.41 -10.15 -12.05
N GLY A 168 8.61 -9.17 -11.62
CA GLY A 168 8.51 -8.66 -10.26
C GLY A 168 8.10 -7.18 -10.26
N ILE A 169 8.17 -6.55 -9.09
CA ILE A 169 7.78 -5.15 -8.89
C ILE A 169 9.02 -4.29 -8.63
N ALA A 170 9.05 -3.08 -9.19
CA ALA A 170 10.13 -2.11 -8.96
C ALA A 170 9.60 -0.89 -8.20
N THR A 171 10.23 -0.54 -7.07
CA THR A 171 9.88 0.67 -6.31
C THR A 171 10.78 1.86 -6.66
N GLY A 172 11.88 1.63 -7.38
CA GLY A 172 12.77 2.67 -7.89
C GLY A 172 12.08 3.61 -8.88
N LYS A 173 12.59 4.84 -8.99
CA LYS A 173 12.03 5.88 -9.88
C LYS A 173 12.63 5.90 -11.29
N PHE A 174 13.64 5.08 -11.55
CA PHE A 174 14.36 5.10 -12.83
C PHE A 174 13.85 3.99 -13.75
N HIS A 175 13.45 4.37 -14.97
CA HIS A 175 12.95 3.51 -16.05
C HIS A 175 11.59 2.84 -15.79
N ALA A 176 11.52 1.83 -14.92
CA ALA A 176 10.30 1.08 -14.63
C ALA A 176 9.94 1.16 -13.14
N ARG A 177 8.66 1.35 -12.84
CA ARG A 177 8.11 1.49 -11.50
C ARG A 177 6.74 0.81 -11.43
N GLY A 178 6.49 0.02 -10.39
CA GLY A 178 5.37 -0.92 -10.31
C GLY A 178 5.70 -2.27 -10.96
N PRO A 179 4.70 -3.03 -11.41
CA PRO A 179 4.89 -4.30 -12.12
C PRO A 179 5.80 -4.15 -13.34
N VAL A 180 6.78 -5.03 -13.46
CA VAL A 180 7.74 -5.02 -14.58
C VAL A 180 7.36 -6.11 -15.58
N GLY A 181 6.59 -5.71 -16.60
CA GLY A 181 6.20 -6.54 -17.73
C GLY A 181 7.18 -6.47 -18.90
N VAL A 182 6.76 -6.99 -20.06
CA VAL A 182 7.63 -7.07 -21.26
C VAL A 182 8.05 -5.68 -21.75
N GLU A 183 7.14 -4.70 -21.74
CA GLU A 183 7.44 -3.34 -22.21
C GLU A 183 8.52 -2.67 -21.36
N GLN A 184 8.49 -2.88 -20.04
CA GLN A 184 9.46 -2.35 -19.08
C GLN A 184 10.85 -2.96 -19.25
N LEU A 185 11.00 -4.08 -19.96
CA LEU A 185 12.29 -4.69 -20.30
C LEU A 185 12.87 -4.21 -21.63
N THR A 186 12.24 -3.23 -22.28
CA THR A 186 12.72 -2.64 -23.53
C THR A 186 13.31 -1.26 -23.33
N THR A 187 14.07 -0.78 -24.32
CA THR A 187 14.46 0.62 -24.43
C THR A 187 14.25 1.06 -25.88
N PHE A 188 14.32 2.36 -26.13
CA PHE A 188 14.13 2.92 -27.46
C PHE A 188 15.47 3.28 -28.12
N LYS A 189 15.46 3.34 -29.44
CA LYS A 189 16.55 3.93 -30.24
C LYS A 189 15.96 4.85 -31.29
N TYR A 190 16.69 5.89 -31.66
CA TYR A 190 16.31 6.78 -32.74
C TYR A 190 16.83 6.24 -34.07
N LEU A 191 15.96 6.18 -35.07
CA LEU A 191 16.31 5.82 -36.44
C LEU A 191 16.06 7.03 -37.33
N ILE A 192 17.13 7.64 -37.83
CA ILE A 192 17.06 8.82 -38.70
C ILE A 192 17.41 8.38 -40.12
N ARG A 193 16.52 8.66 -41.07
CA ARG A 193 16.75 8.44 -42.50
C ARG A 193 16.92 9.79 -43.18
N GLY A 194 18.11 10.01 -43.74
CA GLY A 194 18.47 11.24 -44.42
C GLY A 194 18.71 11.07 -45.92
N SER A 195 18.73 12.18 -46.62
CA SER A 195 19.02 12.33 -48.05
C SER A 195 19.93 13.55 -48.31
N GLY A 196 20.74 13.95 -47.33
CA GLY A 196 21.67 15.09 -47.43
C GLY A 196 21.39 16.28 -46.51
N GLN A 197 20.66 16.07 -45.41
CA GLN A 197 20.36 17.12 -44.44
C GLN A 197 21.64 17.57 -43.72
N THR A 198 21.86 18.88 -43.66
CA THR A 198 22.95 19.53 -42.92
C THR A 198 22.40 20.25 -41.68
N ARG A 199 23.26 20.42 -40.67
CA ARG A 199 23.00 21.26 -39.48
C ARG A 199 23.96 22.47 -39.54
N PRO A 200 23.48 23.72 -39.44
CA PRO A 200 24.32 24.90 -39.44
C PRO A 200 25.20 25.00 -38.19
#